data_AF-A0A0G1XJV2-F1
#
_entry.id   AF-A0A0G1XJV2-F1
#
_cell.length_a   1.000
_cell.length_b   1.000
_cell.length_c   1.000
_cell.angle_alpha   90.00
_cell.angle_beta   90.00
_cell.angle_gamma   90.00
#
_symmetry.space_group_name_H-M   'P 1'
#
loop_
_entity.id
_entity.type
_entity.pdbx_description
1 polymer ?
#
loop_
_entity_poly.entity_id
_entity_poly.type
_entity_poly.pdbx_seq_one_letter_code
_entity_poly.pdbx_strand_id
1 'polypeptide(L)'
;MLNKIRVVCALLCVVAVPMLQNTAAHAHVLITDETNSMGAVLHITPDDDPIAGSSSHIFFDIQDDRYQNASYEANLAIVDQRGDRSDVDTDISGSYVSARYTFAAQGVYKLELTVRRGNASEIFTVNQRVSRGTSGDETSPAVRHGWAEALIVLSATGVGVLAVVWLSRLRRVVESSQ
;
A
#
# COMPACT_ATOMS: atom_id res chain seq x y z
N MET A 1 1.42 47.07 1.01
CA MET A 1 2.05 45.84 0.48
C MET A 1 2.20 44.72 1.51
N LEU A 2 2.36 45.04 2.80
CA LEU A 2 2.57 44.07 3.90
C LEU A 2 1.39 43.08 4.11
N ASN A 3 0.14 43.49 3.90
CA ASN A 3 -1.04 42.62 4.09
C ASN A 3 -1.18 41.51 3.05
N LYS A 4 -0.66 41.68 1.82
CA LYS A 4 -0.79 40.67 0.75
C LYS A 4 0.21 39.52 0.94
N ILE A 5 1.39 39.80 1.51
CA ILE A 5 2.42 38.80 1.80
C ILE A 5 2.00 37.89 2.96
N ARG A 6 1.33 38.45 3.99
CA ARG A 6 0.81 37.67 5.12
C ARG A 6 -0.27 36.67 4.72
N VAL A 7 -1.14 37.03 3.77
CA VAL A 7 -2.19 36.14 3.25
C VAL A 7 -1.58 34.97 2.45
N VAL A 8 -0.53 35.23 1.66
CA VAL A 8 0.14 34.17 0.88
C VAL A 8 0.90 33.19 1.77
N CYS A 9 1.60 33.65 2.81
CA CYS A 9 2.25 32.75 3.77
C CYS A 9 1.23 31.92 4.57
N ALA A 10 0.10 32.51 4.97
CA ALA A 10 -0.95 31.77 5.67
C ALA A 10 -1.55 30.67 4.79
N LEU A 11 -1.75 30.92 3.49
CA LEU A 11 -2.25 29.92 2.55
C LEU A 11 -1.24 28.78 2.32
N LEU A 12 0.06 29.09 2.28
CA LEU A 12 1.11 28.09 2.07
C LEU A 12 1.22 27.11 3.24
N CYS A 13 1.05 27.60 4.48
CA CYS A 13 1.05 26.75 5.68
C CYS A 13 -0.15 25.79 5.72
N VAL A 14 -1.32 26.21 5.24
CA VAL A 14 -2.53 25.36 5.24
C VAL A 14 -2.40 24.17 4.27
N VAL A 15 -1.64 24.31 3.19
CA VAL A 15 -1.43 23.23 2.20
C VAL A 15 -0.31 22.26 2.63
N ALA A 16 0.65 22.70 3.44
CA ALA A 16 1.79 21.88 3.86
C ALA A 16 1.48 20.90 5.01
N VAL A 17 0.54 21.23 5.90
CA VAL A 17 0.19 20.40 7.07
C VAL A 17 -0.42 19.03 6.72
N PRO A 18 -1.31 18.86 5.71
CA PRO A 18 -1.85 17.54 5.39
C PRO A 18 -0.83 16.57 4.76
N MET A 19 0.36 17.04 4.34
CA MET A 19 1.39 16.18 3.74
C MET A 19 2.33 15.52 4.75
N LEU A 20 2.21 15.86 6.04
CA LEU A 20 3.03 15.28 7.13
C LEU A 20 2.35 14.09 7.84
N GLN A 21 1.20 13.63 7.36
CA GLN A 21 0.59 12.41 7.88
C GLN A 21 1.29 11.18 7.31
N ASN A 22 2.51 10.94 7.80
CA ASN A 22 3.20 9.67 7.64
C ASN A 22 2.38 8.62 8.37
N THR A 23 1.67 7.76 7.62
CA THR A 23 1.04 6.58 8.20
C THR A 23 2.15 5.67 8.71
N ALA A 24 2.10 5.39 10.01
CA ALA A 24 3.05 4.49 10.67
C ALA A 24 3.04 3.13 9.96
N ALA A 25 4.20 2.69 9.47
CA ALA A 25 4.37 1.35 8.93
C ALA A 25 4.43 0.36 10.11
N HIS A 26 3.32 -0.34 10.36
CA HIS A 26 3.31 -1.48 11.27
C HIS A 26 3.91 -2.69 10.57
N ALA A 27 5.04 -3.18 11.07
CA ALA A 27 5.75 -4.36 10.55
C ALA A 27 5.11 -5.72 10.96
N HIS A 28 3.94 -5.69 11.59
CA HIS A 28 3.12 -6.87 11.84
C HIS A 28 1.71 -6.54 11.35
N VAL A 29 1.29 -7.17 10.25
CA VAL A 29 -0.01 -6.89 9.65
C VAL A 29 -1.05 -7.70 10.42
N LEU A 30 -1.73 -7.04 11.37
CA LEU A 30 -2.98 -7.54 11.91
C LEU A 30 -4.03 -7.48 10.80
N ILE A 31 -4.51 -8.64 10.38
CA ILE A 31 -5.57 -8.78 9.38
C ILE A 31 -6.84 -9.08 10.15
N THR A 32 -7.85 -8.22 10.02
CA THR A 32 -9.17 -8.49 10.59
C THR A 32 -10.07 -9.18 9.57
N ASP A 33 -10.98 -10.00 10.07
CA ASP A 33 -12.09 -10.54 9.28
C ASP A 33 -13.01 -9.40 8.79
N GLU A 34 -13.87 -9.69 7.81
CA GLU A 34 -14.81 -8.70 7.26
C GLU A 34 -15.70 -8.03 8.32
N THR A 35 -15.94 -8.72 9.44
CA THR A 35 -16.76 -8.26 10.57
C THR A 35 -15.96 -7.54 11.66
N ASN A 36 -14.63 -7.43 11.53
CA ASN A 36 -13.70 -6.92 12.55
C ASN A 36 -13.83 -7.56 13.93
N SER A 37 -14.31 -8.79 13.99
CA SER A 37 -14.47 -9.59 15.21
C SER A 37 -13.26 -10.46 15.53
N MET A 38 -12.48 -10.83 14.51
CA MET A 38 -11.35 -11.73 14.65
C MET A 38 -10.11 -11.18 13.94
N GLY A 39 -8.95 -11.31 14.57
CA GLY A 39 -7.67 -10.92 14.00
C GLY A 39 -6.82 -12.14 13.62
N ALA A 40 -5.95 -11.98 12.64
CA ALA A 40 -4.88 -12.90 12.33
C ALA A 40 -3.58 -12.11 12.12
N VAL A 41 -2.45 -12.64 12.57
CA VAL A 41 -1.12 -12.07 12.28
C VAL A 41 -0.50 -12.87 11.15
N LEU A 42 -0.11 -12.19 10.08
CA LEU A 42 0.62 -12.78 8.96
C LEU A 42 2.13 -12.62 9.16
N HIS A 43 2.86 -13.72 8.95
CA HIS A 43 4.30 -13.75 8.79
C HIS A 43 4.68 -14.48 7.50
N ILE A 44 5.63 -13.95 6.74
CA ILE A 44 6.16 -14.59 5.54
C ILE A 44 7.67 -14.67 5.61
N THR A 45 8.24 -15.85 5.39
CA THR A 45 9.70 -16.04 5.34
C THR A 45 10.18 -16.15 3.89
N PRO A 46 11.29 -15.49 3.51
CA PRO A 46 12.21 -14.72 4.35
C PRO A 46 11.81 -13.25 4.59
N ASP A 47 11.94 -12.79 5.84
CA ASP A 47 11.87 -11.39 6.29
C ASP A 47 10.65 -10.57 5.82
N ASP A 48 9.46 -11.18 5.73
CA ASP A 48 8.19 -10.61 5.26
C ASP A 48 8.23 -10.01 3.84
N ASP A 49 9.31 -10.25 3.10
CA ASP A 49 9.53 -9.86 1.71
C ASP A 49 9.95 -11.08 0.91
N PRO A 50 8.98 -11.91 0.49
CA PRO A 50 9.25 -13.12 -0.28
C PRO A 50 9.98 -12.79 -1.59
N ILE A 51 10.77 -13.76 -2.05
CA ILE A 51 11.58 -13.64 -3.27
C ILE A 51 10.92 -14.45 -4.38
N ALA A 52 10.58 -13.79 -5.50
CA ALA A 52 10.02 -14.46 -6.66
C ALA A 52 10.97 -15.53 -7.21
N GLY A 53 10.39 -16.68 -7.58
CA GLY A 53 11.11 -17.88 -7.99
C GLY A 53 11.66 -18.72 -6.83
N SER A 54 11.50 -18.27 -5.58
CA SER A 54 11.94 -19.01 -4.38
C SER A 54 10.74 -19.43 -3.53
N SER A 55 10.84 -20.62 -2.92
CA SER A 55 9.83 -21.08 -1.96
C SER A 55 9.82 -20.15 -0.76
N SER A 56 8.65 -19.63 -0.44
CA SER A 56 8.36 -18.84 0.73
C SER A 56 7.51 -19.66 1.70
N HIS A 57 7.64 -19.37 2.99
CA HIS A 57 6.82 -19.97 4.03
C HIS A 57 5.86 -18.92 4.56
N ILE A 58 4.57 -19.17 4.44
CA ILE A 58 3.48 -18.29 4.84
C ILE A 58 2.89 -18.84 6.13
N PHE A 59 2.74 -17.99 7.14
CA PHE A 59 2.18 -18.34 8.43
C PHE A 59 1.11 -17.33 8.84
N PHE A 60 -0.01 -17.85 9.31
CA PHE A 60 -1.06 -17.08 9.94
C PHE A 60 -1.25 -17.54 11.38
N ASP A 61 -1.24 -16.61 12.32
CA ASP A 61 -1.60 -16.86 13.72
C ASP A 61 -2.97 -16.24 14.02
N ILE A 62 -3.99 -17.09 14.14
CA ILE A 62 -5.36 -16.67 14.41
C ILE A 62 -5.48 -16.24 15.87
N GLN A 63 -5.75 -14.95 16.10
CA GLN A 63 -5.83 -14.33 17.42
C GLN A 63 -7.22 -14.55 18.06
N ASP A 64 -7.62 -15.81 18.22
CA ASP A 64 -8.88 -16.18 18.84
C ASP A 64 -8.79 -17.54 19.55
N ASP A 65 -9.06 -17.54 20.86
CA ASP A 65 -8.96 -18.71 21.74
C ASP A 65 -9.82 -19.90 21.28
N ARG A 66 -10.91 -19.62 20.55
CA ARG A 66 -11.80 -20.65 20.03
C ARG A 66 -11.16 -21.48 18.91
N TYR A 67 -9.99 -21.09 18.41
CA TYR A 67 -9.20 -21.83 17.40
C TYR A 67 -7.97 -22.53 17.98
N GLN A 68 -7.55 -22.21 19.22
CA GLN A 68 -6.35 -22.83 19.82
C GLN A 68 -6.50 -24.33 20.10
N ASN A 69 -7.71 -24.80 20.44
CA ASN A 69 -7.98 -26.20 20.83
C ASN A 69 -9.15 -26.83 20.05
N ALA A 70 -9.58 -26.21 18.94
CA ALA A 70 -10.71 -26.66 18.16
C ALA A 70 -10.26 -27.33 16.86
N SER A 71 -11.05 -28.29 16.37
CA SER A 71 -10.91 -28.76 14.99
C SER A 71 -11.56 -27.76 14.06
N TYR A 72 -10.80 -27.26 13.09
CA TYR A 72 -11.27 -26.36 12.05
C TYR A 72 -10.58 -26.66 10.72
N GLU A 73 -11.13 -26.14 9.63
CA GLU A 73 -10.54 -26.21 8.31
C GLU A 73 -9.98 -24.84 7.93
N ALA A 74 -8.87 -24.82 7.19
CA ALA A 74 -8.28 -23.60 6.66
C ALA A 74 -7.94 -23.81 5.18
N ASN A 75 -8.29 -22.84 4.35
CA ASN A 75 -7.95 -22.84 2.93
C ASN A 75 -7.29 -21.51 2.59
N LEU A 76 -6.10 -21.56 1.97
CA LEU A 76 -5.40 -20.37 1.52
C LEU A 76 -5.48 -20.29 -0.01
N ALA A 77 -5.98 -19.18 -0.52
CA ALA A 77 -5.89 -18.85 -1.93
C ALA A 77 -4.95 -17.66 -2.15
N ILE A 78 -4.15 -17.74 -3.20
CA ILE A 78 -3.25 -16.68 -3.64
C ILE A 78 -3.68 -16.24 -5.03
N VAL A 79 -4.04 -14.97 -5.16
CA VAL A 79 -4.46 -14.35 -6.41
C VAL A 79 -3.37 -13.40 -6.87
N ASP A 80 -2.89 -13.57 -8.10
CA ASP A 80 -1.88 -12.69 -8.67
C ASP A 80 -2.48 -11.40 -9.25
N GLN A 81 -1.61 -10.54 -9.81
CA GLN A 81 -2.02 -9.27 -10.41
C GLN A 81 -2.83 -9.42 -11.71
N ARG A 82 -2.83 -10.60 -12.34
CA ARG A 82 -3.66 -10.94 -13.51
C ARG A 82 -5.03 -11.46 -13.10
N GLY A 83 -5.21 -11.78 -11.82
CA GLY A 83 -6.41 -12.40 -11.28
C GLY A 83 -6.36 -13.92 -11.30
N ASP A 84 -5.22 -14.53 -11.62
CA ASP A 84 -5.05 -15.97 -11.59
C ASP A 84 -5.03 -16.44 -10.12
N ARG A 85 -5.95 -17.34 -9.78
CA ARG A 85 -6.13 -17.88 -8.43
C ARG A 85 -5.43 -19.23 -8.30
N SER A 86 -4.59 -19.36 -7.28
CA SER A 86 -3.97 -20.62 -6.87
C SER A 86 -4.44 -20.99 -5.47
N ASP A 87 -5.12 -22.12 -5.33
CA ASP A 87 -5.44 -22.68 -4.02
C ASP A 87 -4.21 -23.44 -3.50
N VAL A 88 -3.81 -23.17 -2.26
CA VAL A 88 -2.57 -23.65 -1.65
C VAL A 88 -2.89 -24.56 -0.48
N ASP A 89 -2.24 -25.72 -0.46
CA ASP A 89 -2.35 -26.65 0.66
C ASP A 89 -1.83 -26.02 1.95
N THR A 90 -2.63 -26.14 3.00
CA THR A 90 -2.36 -25.58 4.33
C THR A 90 -2.14 -26.71 5.34
N ASP A 91 -1.30 -26.44 6.32
CA ASP A 91 -1.13 -27.27 7.51
C ASP A 91 -1.58 -26.48 8.75
N ILE A 92 -2.27 -27.16 9.67
CA ILE A 92 -2.91 -26.55 10.84
C ILE A 92 -2.31 -27.15 12.10
N SER A 93 -1.83 -26.29 13.00
CA SER A 93 -1.30 -26.67 14.30
C SER A 93 -1.75 -25.68 15.37
N GLY A 94 -2.79 -26.03 16.14
CA GLY A 94 -3.39 -25.10 17.10
C GLY A 94 -4.07 -23.94 16.37
N SER A 95 -3.79 -22.69 16.77
CA SER A 95 -4.26 -21.47 16.06
C SER A 95 -3.44 -21.11 14.82
N TYR A 96 -2.37 -21.86 14.54
CA TYR A 96 -1.45 -21.56 13.45
C TYR A 96 -1.86 -22.27 12.16
N VAL A 97 -1.89 -21.53 11.07
CA VAL A 97 -2.03 -22.05 9.71
C VAL A 97 -0.76 -21.74 8.94
N SER A 98 -0.14 -22.76 8.34
CA SER A 98 1.09 -22.60 7.55
C SER A 98 0.91 -23.13 6.14
N ALA A 99 1.62 -22.53 5.18
CA ALA A 99 1.60 -22.93 3.79
C ALA A 99 2.92 -22.61 3.10
N ARG A 100 3.34 -23.46 2.17
CA ARG A 100 4.52 -23.20 1.32
C ARG A 100 4.06 -22.78 -0.06
N TYR A 101 4.60 -21.67 -0.55
CA TYR A 101 4.26 -21.16 -1.87
C TYR A 101 5.47 -20.53 -2.57
N THR A 102 5.54 -20.65 -3.88
CA THR A 102 6.56 -19.99 -4.70
C THR A 102 5.89 -18.95 -5.57
N PHE A 103 6.15 -17.67 -5.30
CA PHE A 103 5.68 -16.58 -6.14
C PHE A 103 6.43 -16.63 -7.47
N ALA A 104 5.72 -16.78 -8.58
CA ALA A 104 6.36 -16.94 -9.89
C ALA A 104 7.13 -15.68 -10.35
N ALA A 105 6.64 -14.50 -9.98
CA ALA A 105 7.17 -13.21 -10.42
C ALA A 105 7.07 -12.15 -9.31
N GLN A 106 7.83 -11.07 -9.47
CA GLN A 106 7.62 -9.84 -8.70
C GLN A 106 6.24 -9.25 -9.00
N GLY A 107 5.59 -8.67 -7.98
CA GLY A 107 4.24 -8.12 -8.12
C GLY A 107 3.54 -7.94 -6.78
N VAL A 108 2.24 -7.62 -6.85
CA VAL A 108 1.35 -7.62 -5.67
C VAL A 108 0.41 -8.81 -5.80
N TYR A 109 0.37 -9.62 -4.74
CA TYR A 109 -0.47 -10.80 -4.63
C TYR A 109 -1.49 -10.59 -3.52
N LYS A 110 -2.72 -11.04 -3.73
CA LYS A 110 -3.75 -11.06 -2.69
C LYS A 110 -3.81 -12.45 -2.08
N LEU A 111 -3.58 -12.54 -0.78
CA LEU A 111 -3.72 -13.75 0.00
C LEU A 111 -5.11 -13.73 0.66
N GLU A 112 -5.88 -14.77 0.46
CA GLU A 112 -7.21 -14.99 1.04
C GLU A 112 -7.17 -16.26 1.88
N LEU A 113 -7.12 -16.11 3.20
CA LEU A 113 -7.25 -17.23 4.13
C LEU A 113 -8.71 -17.36 4.57
N THR A 114 -9.34 -18.48 4.24
CA THR A 114 -10.66 -18.84 4.74
C THR A 114 -10.49 -19.86 5.87
N VAL A 115 -11.04 -19.54 7.04
CA VAL A 115 -11.07 -20.43 8.20
C VAL A 115 -12.51 -20.84 8.46
N ARG A 116 -12.76 -22.13 8.68
CA ARG A 116 -14.11 -22.68 8.88
C ARG A 116 -14.17 -23.56 10.11
N ARG A 117 -15.06 -23.21 11.04
CA ARG A 117 -15.37 -24.01 12.24
C ARG A 117 -16.87 -24.30 12.30
N GLY A 118 -17.25 -25.53 11.96
CA GLY A 118 -18.66 -25.92 11.86
C GLY A 118 -19.38 -25.11 10.78
N ASN A 119 -20.32 -24.25 11.21
CA ASN A 119 -21.09 -23.36 10.33
C ASN A 119 -20.53 -21.93 10.26
N ALA A 120 -19.54 -21.60 11.09
CA ALA A 120 -18.87 -20.31 11.03
C ALA A 120 -17.76 -20.36 9.98
N SER A 121 -17.67 -19.31 9.18
CA SER A 121 -16.62 -19.11 8.19
C SER A 121 -16.14 -17.67 8.26
N GLU A 122 -14.83 -17.49 8.41
CA GLU A 122 -14.20 -16.18 8.45
C GLU A 122 -13.14 -16.10 7.35
N ILE A 123 -13.04 -14.94 6.71
CA ILE A 123 -12.12 -14.69 5.60
C ILE A 123 -11.19 -13.56 5.99
N PHE A 124 -9.89 -13.82 5.88
CA PHE A 124 -8.82 -12.84 6.07
C PHE A 124 -8.19 -12.54 4.72
N THR A 125 -8.15 -11.26 4.36
CA THR A 125 -7.59 -10.82 3.08
C THR A 125 -6.43 -9.87 3.30
N VAL A 126 -5.31 -10.11 2.63
CA VAL A 126 -4.12 -9.26 2.72
C VAL A 126 -3.39 -9.17 1.39
N ASN A 127 -2.90 -7.97 1.07
CA ASN A 127 -2.05 -7.76 -0.10
C ASN A 127 -0.59 -7.90 0.30
N GLN A 128 0.09 -8.89 -0.26
CA GLN A 128 1.52 -9.09 -0.13
C GLN A 128 2.25 -8.56 -1.35
N ARG A 129 3.27 -7.73 -1.12
CA ARG A 129 4.19 -7.29 -2.18
C ARG A 129 5.39 -8.23 -2.25
N VAL A 130 5.76 -8.63 -3.46
CA VAL A 130 6.95 -9.42 -3.79
C VAL A 130 7.88 -8.50 -4.58
N SER A 131 8.98 -8.05 -3.96
CA SER A 131 9.82 -6.99 -4.53
C SER A 131 11.15 -7.45 -5.11
N ARG A 132 11.52 -8.71 -4.87
CA ARG A 132 12.81 -9.31 -5.27
C ARG A 132 12.60 -10.57 -6.10
N GLY A 133 13.63 -11.01 -6.82
CA GLY A 133 13.64 -12.27 -7.57
C GLY A 133 13.34 -12.10 -9.05
N THR A 134 12.71 -13.09 -9.67
CA THR A 134 12.31 -13.05 -11.09
C THR A 134 11.37 -11.89 -11.37
N SER A 135 11.84 -10.91 -12.16
CA SER A 135 10.96 -9.88 -12.69
C SER A 135 9.96 -10.54 -13.62
N GLY A 136 8.65 -10.40 -13.33
CA GLY A 136 7.64 -10.76 -14.32
C GLY A 136 7.90 -9.94 -15.57
N ASP A 137 7.98 -10.60 -16.72
CA ASP A 137 8.00 -9.91 -18.02
C ASP A 137 6.58 -9.37 -18.26
N GLU A 138 6.27 -8.30 -17.55
CA GLU A 138 5.10 -7.48 -17.77
C GLU A 138 5.59 -6.05 -17.81
N THR A 139 5.62 -5.53 -19.03
CA THR A 139 5.26 -4.15 -19.30
C THR A 139 3.94 -3.83 -18.59
N SER A 140 3.97 -3.64 -17.26
CA SER A 140 2.87 -2.97 -16.58
C SER A 140 2.71 -1.63 -17.30
N PRO A 141 1.51 -1.28 -17.79
CA PRO A 141 1.30 0.06 -18.31
C PRO A 141 1.76 1.02 -17.21
N ALA A 142 2.74 1.86 -17.51
CA ALA A 142 3.32 2.79 -16.56
C ALA A 142 2.19 3.39 -15.73
N VAL A 143 2.18 3.14 -14.41
CA VAL A 143 1.13 3.63 -13.53
C VAL A 143 1.12 5.14 -13.67
N ARG A 144 0.18 5.68 -14.47
CA ARG A 144 0.06 7.11 -14.68
C ARG A 144 -0.45 7.71 -13.39
N HIS A 145 0.48 8.18 -12.58
CA HIS A 145 0.19 8.94 -11.38
C HIS A 145 -0.37 10.29 -11.80
N GLY A 146 -1.68 10.36 -12.06
CA GLY A 146 -2.37 11.60 -12.46
C GLY A 146 -2.16 12.74 -11.46
N TRP A 147 -1.91 12.42 -10.19
CA TRP A 147 -1.52 13.39 -9.16
C TRP A 147 -0.13 14.02 -9.42
N ALA A 148 0.83 13.24 -9.93
CA ALA A 148 2.16 13.72 -10.27
C ALA A 148 2.12 14.60 -11.53
N GLU A 149 1.35 14.20 -12.54
CA GLU A 149 1.11 15.03 -13.73
C GLU A 149 0.45 16.37 -13.35
N ALA A 150 -0.55 16.35 -12.46
CA ALA A 150 -1.22 17.56 -11.99
C ALA A 150 -0.28 18.49 -11.21
N LEU A 151 0.59 17.95 -10.35
CA LEU A 151 1.58 18.75 -9.61
C LEU A 151 2.62 19.40 -10.53
N ILE A 152 3.07 18.70 -11.57
CA ILE A 152 3.99 19.25 -12.55
C ILE A 152 3.33 20.42 -13.30
N VAL A 153 2.10 20.25 -13.78
CA VAL A 153 1.38 21.32 -14.50
C VAL A 153 1.11 22.53 -13.60
N LEU A 154 0.69 22.32 -12.35
CA LEU A 154 0.46 23.39 -11.37
C LEU A 154 1.75 24.16 -11.03
N SER A 155 2.87 23.45 -10.87
CA SER A 155 4.17 24.08 -10.56
C SER A 155 4.68 24.91 -11.74
N ALA A 156 4.58 24.40 -12.97
CA ALA A 156 5.01 25.10 -14.17
C ALA A 156 4.19 26.37 -14.43
N THR A 157 2.86 26.30 -14.27
CA THR A 157 1.99 27.47 -14.40
C THR A 157 2.22 28.50 -13.30
N GLY A 158 2.43 28.06 -12.05
CA GLY A 158 2.76 28.94 -10.94
C GLY A 158 4.05 29.74 -11.17
N VAL A 159 5.12 29.08 -11.63
CA VAL A 159 6.40 29.73 -11.97
C VAL A 159 6.22 30.74 -13.11
N GLY A 160 5.45 30.39 -14.15
CA GLY A 160 5.17 31.28 -15.27
C GLY A 160 4.47 32.58 -14.85
N VAL A 161 3.44 32.49 -14.00
CA VAL A 161 2.73 33.67 -13.49
C VAL A 161 3.66 34.55 -12.66
N LEU A 162 4.49 33.96 -11.80
CA LEU A 162 5.47 34.71 -11.00
C LEU A 162 6.49 35.44 -11.87
N ALA A 163 6.97 34.82 -12.94
CA ALA A 163 7.89 35.44 -13.89
C ALA A 163 7.26 36.67 -14.59
N VAL A 164 6.00 36.56 -15.03
CA VAL A 164 5.27 37.67 -15.66
C VAL A 164 5.03 38.82 -14.67
N VAL A 165 4.65 38.51 -13.43
CA VAL A 165 4.47 39.52 -12.38
C VAL A 165 5.80 40.21 -12.05
N TRP A 166 6.90 39.46 -12.00
CA TRP A 166 8.23 40.02 -11.74
C TRP A 166 8.69 40.94 -12.88
N LEU A 167 8.58 40.50 -14.13
CA LEU A 167 8.93 41.31 -15.31
C LEU A 167 8.08 42.58 -15.43
N SER A 168 6.77 42.49 -15.16
CA SER A 168 5.88 43.66 -15.20
C SER A 168 6.14 44.67 -14.06
N ARG A 169 6.72 44.23 -12.94
CA ARG A 169 7.20 45.14 -11.88
C ARG A 169 8.53 45.79 -12.27
N LEU A 170 9.47 45.04 -12.84
CA LEU A 170 10.73 45.59 -13.32
C LEU A 170 10.50 46.70 -14.35
N ARG A 171 9.59 46.46 -15.32
CA ARG A 171 9.26 47.44 -16.35
C ARG A 171 8.71 48.75 -15.78
N ARG A 172 7.82 48.67 -14.78
CA ARG A 172 7.26 49.84 -14.09
C ARG A 172 8.30 50.65 -13.33
N VAL A 173 9.31 50.01 -12.74
CA VAL A 173 10.39 50.72 -12.03
C VAL A 173 11.24 51.53 -13.00
N VAL A 174 11.56 50.96 -14.17
CA VAL A 174 12.34 51.67 -15.21
C VAL A 174 11.58 52.88 -15.76
N GLU A 175 10.29 52.72 -16.07
CA GLU A 175 9.44 53.82 -16.57
C GLU A 175 9.25 54.95 -15.54
N SER A 176 9.32 54.66 -14.23
CA SER A 176 9.21 55.69 -13.18
C SER A 176 10.51 56.44 -12.87
N SER A 177 11.62 56.08 -13.51
CA SER A 177 12.95 56.66 -13.30
C SER A 177 13.42 57.61 -14.41
N GLN A 178 12.55 57.86 -15.39
CA GLN A 178 12.69 58.88 -16.44
C GLN A 178 11.73 60.03 -16.15
#